data_AF-A0A950U2N7-F1
#
_entry.id   AF-A0A950U2N7-F1
#
_cell.length_a   1.000
_cell.length_b   1.000
_cell.length_c   1.000
_cell.angle_alpha   90.00
_cell.angle_beta   90.00
_cell.angle_gamma   90.00
#
_symmetry.space_group_name_H-M   'P 1'
#
loop_
_entity.id
_entity.type
_entity.pdbx_description
1 polymer ?
#
loop_
_entity_poly.entity_id
_entity_poly.type
_entity_poly.pdbx_seq_one_letter_code
_entity_poly.pdbx_strand_id
1 'polypeptide(L)' 'MTRRVLVVRADSLGDVLVTGPAVRAVAAGGTNVTMLCSPTGAPAARILPGLDGVVVA' A
#
# COMPACT_ATOMS: atom_id res chain seq x y z
N MET A 1 3.31 -18.03 11.90
CA MET A 1 2.41 -17.68 10.78
C MET A 1 2.51 -16.17 10.57
N THR A 2 3.11 -15.71 9.48
CA THR A 2 3.15 -14.28 9.15
C THR A 2 1.82 -13.86 8.52
N ARG A 3 1.11 -12.91 9.15
CA ARG A 3 -0.17 -12.40 8.65
C ARG A 3 0.09 -11.51 7.42
N ARG A 4 -0.59 -11.78 6.32
CA ARG A 4 -0.48 -11.02 5.06
C ARG A 4 -1.72 -10.16 4.86
N VAL A 5 -1.54 -8.93 4.39
CA VAL A 5 -2.61 -7.98 4.11
C VAL A 5 -2.44 -7.40 2.72
N LEU A 6 -3.52 -7.38 1.95
CA LEU A 6 -3.60 -6.68 0.67
C LEU A 6 -4.41 -5.39 0.87
N VAL A 7 -3.79 -4.24 0.58
CA VAL A 7 -4.46 -2.95 0.52
C VAL A 7 -4.76 -2.64 -0.94
N VAL A 8 -6.02 -2.31 -1.26
CA VAL A 8 -6.42 -1.98 -2.63
C VAL A 8 -6.72 -0.50 -2.71
N ARG A 9 -5.96 0.22 -3.53
CA ARG A 9 -6.23 1.62 -3.88
C ARG A 9 -5.84 1.87 -5.34
N ALA A 10 -6.77 1.57 -6.25
CA ALA A 10 -6.58 1.62 -7.70
C ALA A 10 -6.91 2.99 -8.34
N ASP A 11 -6.79 4.06 -7.56
CA ASP A 11 -7.15 5.41 -7.98
C ASP A 11 -5.91 6.23 -8.39
N SER A 12 -5.98 7.56 -8.24
CA SER A 12 -4.91 8.49 -8.59
C SER A 12 -3.70 8.41 -7.65
N LEU A 13 -2.63 9.10 -8.02
CA LEU A 13 -1.46 9.30 -7.17
C LEU A 13 -1.83 9.91 -5.81
N GLY A 14 -2.71 10.93 -5.80
CA GLY A 14 -3.15 11.61 -4.58
C GLY A 14 -3.94 10.68 -3.66
N ASP A 15 -4.82 9.86 -4.23
CA ASP A 15 -5.59 8.86 -3.50
C ASP A 15 -4.70 7.83 -2.81
N VAL A 16 -3.63 7.38 -3.46
CA VAL A 16 -2.66 6.47 -2.85
C VAL A 16 -1.92 7.15 -1.70
N LEU A 17 -1.46 8.40 -1.88
CA LEU A 17 -0.73 9.11 -0.83
C LEU A 17 -1.54 9.31 0.45
N VAL A 18 -2.82 9.69 0.33
CA VAL A 18 -3.68 9.91 1.51
C VAL A 18 -3.96 8.61 2.28
N THR A 19 -3.77 7.42 1.68
CA THR A 19 -3.86 6.14 2.40
C THR A 19 -2.65 5.80 3.26
N GLY A 20 -1.53 6.53 3.13
CA GLY A 20 -0.28 6.25 3.83
C GLY A 20 -0.41 6.04 5.35
N PRO A 21 -1.16 6.88 6.10
CA PRO A 21 -1.40 6.66 7.53
C PRO A 21 -2.08 5.31 7.84
N ALA A 22 -3.03 4.88 7.02
CA ALA A 22 -3.70 3.60 7.20
C ALA A 22 -2.75 2.42 6.93
N VAL A 23 -1.93 2.50 5.87
CA VAL A 23 -0.91 1.50 5.56
C VAL A 23 0.07 1.34 6.74
N ARG A 24 0.55 2.44 7.31
CA ARG A 24 1.44 2.38 8.49
C ARG A 24 0.79 1.72 9.69
N ALA A 25 -0.49 2.01 9.95
CA ALA A 25 -1.21 1.40 11.07
C ALA A 25 -1.35 -0.12 10.90
N VAL A 26 -1.60 -0.59 9.66
CA VAL A 26 -1.66 -2.03 9.34
C VAL A 26 -0.29 -2.69 9.50
N ALA A 27 0.77 -2.06 8.97
CA ALA A 27 2.14 -2.57 9.05
C ALA A 27 2.62 -2.68 10.52
N ALA A 28 2.25 -1.72 11.38
CA ALA A 28 2.58 -1.73 12.81
C ALA A 28 2.01 -2.95 13.56
N GLY A 29 1.02 -3.65 13.00
CA GLY A 29 0.51 -4.92 13.52
C GLY A 29 1.41 -6.14 13.24
N GLY A 30 2.64 -5.95 12.74
CA GLY A 30 3.55 -7.05 12.39
C GLY A 30 3.06 -7.84 11.17
N THR A 31 2.40 -7.18 10.24
CA THR A 31 1.84 -7.80 9.03
C THR A 31 2.71 -7.52 7.81
N ASN A 32 2.72 -8.47 6.86
CA ASN A 32 3.32 -8.25 5.55
C ASN A 32 2.27 -7.60 4.64
N VAL A 33 2.50 -6.35 4.23
CA VAL A 33 1.52 -5.50 3.54
C VAL A 33 1.91 -5.35 2.07
N THR A 34 1.02 -5.74 1.18
CA THR A 34 1.14 -5.47 -0.27
C THR A 34 0.05 -4.50 -0.68
N MET A 35 0.36 -3.56 -1.58
CA MET A 35 -0.65 -2.69 -2.19
C MET A 35 -0.92 -3.09 -3.64
N LEU A 36 -2.19 -3.15 -4.03
CA LEU A 36 -2.63 -3.15 -5.42
C LEU A 36 -3.11 -1.75 -5.80
N CYS A 37 -2.50 -1.16 -6.83
CA CYS A 37 -2.83 0.18 -7.30
C CYS A 37 -2.78 0.29 -8.83
N SER A 38 -3.33 1.39 -9.37
CA SER A 38 -3.25 1.70 -10.80
C SER A 38 -1.82 2.05 -11.22
N PRO A 39 -1.49 2.03 -12.52
CA PRO A 39 -0.22 2.54 -13.02
C PRO A 39 0.07 3.99 -12.59
N THR A 40 -0.98 4.84 -12.54
CA THR A 40 -0.88 6.24 -12.09
C THR A 40 -0.59 6.36 -10.60
N GLY A 41 -1.11 5.44 -9.78
CA GLY A 41 -0.87 5.39 -8.33
C GLY A 41 0.46 4.75 -7.93
N ALA A 42 1.07 3.94 -8.80
CA ALA A 42 2.27 3.15 -8.50
C ALA A 42 3.48 3.96 -7.98
N PRO A 43 3.79 5.17 -8.51
CA PRO A 43 4.88 5.98 -7.97
C PRO A 43 4.66 6.37 -6.50
N ALA A 44 3.42 6.67 -6.11
CA ALA A 44 3.09 6.96 -4.71
C ALA A 44 3.17 5.69 -3.84
N ALA A 45 2.65 4.56 -4.32
CA ALA A 45 2.69 3.30 -3.57
C ALA A 45 4.14 2.91 -3.24
N ARG A 46 5.07 3.03 -4.18
CA ARG A 46 6.49 2.64 -3.98
C ARG A 46 7.24 3.46 -2.93
N ILE A 47 6.72 4.63 -2.54
CA ILE A 47 7.35 5.49 -1.52
C ILE A 47 6.61 5.43 -0.17
N LEU A 48 5.48 4.72 -0.06
CA LEU A 48 4.74 4.63 1.19
C LEU A 48 5.49 3.76 2.22
N PRO A 49 5.77 4.29 3.43
CA PRO A 49 6.35 3.48 4.50
C PRO A 49 5.38 2.37 4.96
N GLY A 50 5.91 1.16 5.15
CA GLY A 50 5.15 0.01 5.65
C GLY A 50 4.59 -0.92 4.59
N LEU A 51 4.84 -0.66 3.30
CA LEU A 51 4.59 -1.65 2.24
C LEU A 51 5.81 -2.54 2.03
N ASP A 52 5.56 -3.82 1.89
CA ASP A 52 6.54 -4.84 1.48
C ASP A 52 6.50 -5.12 -0.02
N GLY A 53 5.43 -4.73 -0.71
CA GLY A 53 5.24 -4.97 -2.13
C GLY A 53 4.18 -4.10 -2.78
N VAL A 54 4.30 -3.94 -4.10
CA VAL A 54 3.35 -3.22 -4.94
C VAL A 54 3.00 -4.08 -6.15
N VAL A 55 1.71 -4.28 -6.39
CA VAL A 55 1.15 -4.89 -7.60
C VAL A 55 0.43 -3.81 -8.39
N VAL A 56 0.73 -3.74 -9.69
CA VAL A 56 0.10 -2.78 -10.60
C VAL A 56 -0.93 -3.52 -11.44
N ALA A 57 -2.16 -3.01 -11.44
CA ALA A 57 -3.30 -3.55 -12.18
C ALA A 57 -4.04 -2.44 -12.93
#